data_AF-A0A8T3XCU0-F1
#
_entry.id   AF-A0A8T3XCU0-F1
#
_cell.length_a   1.000
_cell.length_b   1.000
_cell.length_c   1.000
_cell.angle_alpha   90.00
_cell.angle_beta   90.00
_cell.angle_gamma   90.00
#
_symmetry.space_group_name_H-M   'P 1'
#
loop_
_entity.id
_entity.type
_entity.pdbx_description
1 polymer ?
#
loop_
_entity_poly.entity_id
_entity_poly.type
_entity_poly.pdbx_seq_one_letter_code
_entity_poly.pdbx_strand_id
1 'polypeptide(L)'
;MKKLSDRLLDKIDSVGNPCIVGLDPVPEKLPPYLLRGDSFEDIARAFRDFNFSIIDSIADIVGIVKPQIAFYEKYSAPGLQAFKDTVEYAHSYGLIVIEDGKRADISSTSEAYAQGHLGIVNTGRTTQPSLNVDLLTINPYLGTDGLDPFITACRDHDKGVFILVKTSNPSSSQFQDRLVLISEEEERLLISKGLKVEGNHTPLYNLVANQVNSYAVKHIGKRGYSSIGAVVGAPFPEQAKILRKLMPQSIFLVPGYGQKQGGTAKDVVNCFNQDGYGAVINSSSSIDFAWQFENNPNDFAGASRRATQRMIYDINNALKDAGKLPKGWGNFNKNAPTR
;
A
#
# COMPACT_ATOMS: atom_id res chain seq x y z
N MET A 1 0.72 -14.67 -18.87
CA MET A 1 0.04 -13.56 -18.17
C MET A 1 1.10 -12.59 -17.66
N LYS A 2 0.84 -11.27 -17.61
CA LYS A 2 1.76 -10.31 -16.95
C LYS A 2 1.68 -10.55 -15.44
N LYS A 3 2.82 -10.52 -14.71
CA LYS A 3 2.79 -10.62 -13.25
C LYS A 3 2.11 -9.39 -12.65
N LEU A 4 1.57 -9.49 -11.44
CA LEU A 4 0.95 -8.35 -10.76
C LEU A 4 1.87 -7.12 -10.68
N SER A 5 3.17 -7.28 -10.40
CA SER A 5 4.11 -6.14 -10.38
C SER A 5 4.17 -5.41 -11.73
N ASP A 6 4.13 -6.13 -12.85
CA ASP A 6 4.08 -5.53 -14.18
C ASP A 6 2.75 -4.79 -14.39
N ARG A 7 1.62 -5.39 -13.99
CA ARG A 7 0.28 -4.76 -14.06
C ARG A 7 0.20 -3.48 -13.22
N LEU A 8 0.78 -3.49 -12.03
CA LEU A 8 0.86 -2.34 -11.14
C LEU A 8 1.65 -1.20 -11.77
N LEU A 9 2.83 -1.48 -12.32
CA LEU A 9 3.64 -0.45 -12.98
C LEU A 9 2.98 0.08 -14.25
N ASP A 10 2.33 -0.78 -15.04
CA ASP A 10 1.58 -0.35 -16.22
C ASP A 10 0.43 0.59 -15.84
N LYS A 11 -0.26 0.29 -14.73
CA LYS A 11 -1.33 1.16 -14.22
C LYS A 11 -0.76 2.50 -13.72
N ILE A 12 0.34 2.50 -12.98
CA ILE A 12 1.07 3.70 -12.55
C ILE A 12 1.46 4.57 -13.77
N ASP A 13 1.98 3.96 -14.83
CA ASP A 13 2.36 4.69 -16.05
C ASP A 13 1.16 5.27 -16.78
N SER A 14 0.04 4.54 -16.81
CA SER A 14 -1.19 5.01 -17.49
C SER A 14 -1.75 6.30 -16.88
N VAL A 15 -1.50 6.56 -15.60
CA VAL A 15 -1.92 7.77 -14.88
C VAL A 15 -0.76 8.71 -14.56
N GLY A 16 0.48 8.32 -14.90
CA GLY A 16 1.70 9.11 -14.72
C GLY A 16 2.02 9.48 -13.27
N ASN A 17 1.67 8.64 -12.29
CA ASN A 17 2.00 8.87 -10.89
C ASN A 17 1.92 7.59 -10.01
N PRO A 18 2.65 7.53 -8.89
CA PRO A 18 2.69 6.38 -7.99
C PRO A 18 1.75 6.55 -6.78
N CYS A 19 0.79 7.47 -6.83
CA CYS A 19 -0.03 7.83 -5.69
C CYS A 19 -1.15 6.81 -5.45
N ILE A 20 -1.47 6.60 -4.17
CA ILE A 20 -2.53 5.73 -3.69
C ILE A 20 -3.51 6.56 -2.87
N VAL A 21 -4.79 6.48 -3.21
CA VAL A 21 -5.89 7.01 -2.39
C VAL A 21 -6.30 5.95 -1.36
N GLY A 22 -6.23 6.29 -0.07
CA GLY A 22 -6.83 5.50 1.00
C GLY A 22 -8.35 5.52 0.89
N LEU A 23 -9.02 4.51 1.44
CA LEU A 23 -10.48 4.43 1.48
C LEU A 23 -10.86 3.95 2.87
N ASP A 24 -10.67 4.85 3.84
CA ASP A 24 -10.67 4.55 5.27
C ASP A 24 -11.80 5.33 5.98
N PRO A 25 -13.08 5.09 5.61
CA PRO A 25 -14.21 5.86 6.10
C PRO A 25 -14.40 5.70 7.62
N VAL A 26 -14.80 6.80 8.27
CA VAL A 26 -15.23 6.80 9.67
C VAL A 26 -16.54 7.58 9.78
N PRO A 27 -17.58 7.07 10.48
CA PRO A 27 -18.91 7.68 10.44
C PRO A 27 -18.89 9.15 10.85
N GLU A 28 -18.08 9.50 11.85
CA GLU A 28 -18.03 10.85 12.43
C GLU A 28 -17.42 11.88 11.48
N LYS A 29 -16.84 11.45 10.35
CA LYS A 29 -16.27 12.33 9.30
C LYS A 29 -16.91 12.16 7.93
N LEU A 30 -17.98 11.37 7.83
CA LEU A 30 -18.76 11.33 6.61
C LEU A 30 -19.54 12.64 6.43
N PRO A 31 -19.81 13.06 5.19
CA PRO A 31 -20.84 14.05 4.92
C PRO A 31 -22.15 13.65 5.64
N PRO A 32 -22.76 14.53 6.45
CA PRO A 32 -23.86 14.14 7.34
C PRO A 32 -25.05 13.49 6.63
N TYR A 33 -25.33 13.87 5.38
CA TYR A 33 -26.45 13.33 4.60
C TYR A 33 -26.25 11.88 4.12
N LEU A 34 -25.03 11.33 4.17
CA LEU A 34 -24.79 9.93 3.83
C LEU A 34 -25.25 8.97 4.94
N LEU A 35 -25.22 9.43 6.20
CA LEU A 35 -25.69 8.66 7.34
C LEU A 35 -27.21 8.79 7.47
N ARG A 36 -27.92 7.66 7.30
CA ARG A 36 -29.38 7.59 7.41
C ARG A 36 -29.86 7.01 8.74
N GLY A 37 -28.94 6.55 9.56
CA GLY A 37 -29.16 5.89 10.85
C GLY A 37 -27.85 5.34 11.39
N ASP A 38 -27.93 4.76 12.59
CA ASP A 38 -26.75 4.30 13.35
C ASP A 38 -26.59 2.77 13.34
N SER A 39 -27.44 2.05 12.59
CA SER A 39 -27.28 0.61 12.42
C SER A 39 -26.02 0.27 11.63
N PHE A 40 -25.50 -0.96 11.78
CA PHE A 40 -24.33 -1.39 11.01
C PHE A 40 -24.62 -1.42 9.52
N GLU A 41 -25.85 -1.71 9.11
CA GLU A 41 -26.33 -1.65 7.73
C GLU A 41 -26.36 -0.22 7.19
N ASP A 42 -26.82 0.75 8.00
CA ASP A 42 -26.84 2.16 7.60
C ASP A 42 -25.42 2.72 7.44
N ILE A 43 -24.53 2.39 8.37
CA ILE A 43 -23.13 2.80 8.34
C ILE A 43 -22.39 2.14 7.17
N ALA A 44 -22.55 0.83 6.97
CA ALA A 44 -21.94 0.10 5.86
C ALA A 44 -22.39 0.66 4.49
N ARG A 45 -23.67 0.98 4.35
CA ARG A 45 -24.19 1.65 3.15
C ARG A 45 -23.55 3.02 2.96
N ALA A 46 -23.43 3.83 4.03
CA ALA A 46 -22.78 5.13 3.95
C ALA A 46 -21.30 5.02 3.57
N PHE A 47 -20.59 4.01 4.06
CA PHE A 47 -19.19 3.72 3.67
C PHE A 47 -19.08 3.40 2.19
N ARG A 48 -19.96 2.52 1.69
CA ARG A 48 -19.99 2.15 0.28
C ARG A 48 -20.26 3.39 -0.60
N ASP A 49 -21.32 4.13 -0.30
CA ASP A 49 -21.72 5.30 -1.10
C ASP A 49 -20.62 6.40 -1.08
N PHE A 50 -19.96 6.59 0.07
CA PHE A 50 -18.81 7.49 0.22
C PHE A 50 -17.61 7.06 -0.64
N ASN A 51 -17.19 5.80 -0.51
CA ASN A 51 -16.05 5.28 -1.26
C ASN A 51 -16.30 5.27 -2.78
N PHE A 52 -17.51 4.91 -3.20
CA PHE A 52 -17.87 4.88 -4.61
C PHE A 52 -17.76 6.28 -5.21
N SER A 53 -18.28 7.29 -4.51
CA SER A 53 -18.20 8.69 -4.95
C SER A 53 -16.74 9.17 -5.05
N ILE A 54 -15.86 8.76 -4.11
CA ILE A 54 -14.42 9.06 -4.20
C ILE A 54 -13.80 8.35 -5.40
N ILE A 55 -14.07 7.06 -5.61
CA ILE A 55 -13.56 6.29 -6.75
C ILE A 55 -13.96 6.94 -8.07
N ASP A 56 -15.23 7.31 -8.23
CA ASP A 56 -15.75 7.99 -9.42
C ASP A 56 -14.97 9.27 -9.71
N SER A 57 -14.57 10.01 -8.66
CA SER A 57 -13.86 11.28 -8.81
C SER A 57 -12.35 11.14 -9.00
N ILE A 58 -11.75 9.96 -8.87
CA ILE A 58 -10.28 9.78 -8.91
C ILE A 58 -9.79 8.71 -9.89
N ALA A 59 -10.66 7.84 -10.39
CA ALA A 59 -10.26 6.66 -11.17
C ALA A 59 -9.53 6.98 -12.50
N ASP A 60 -9.69 8.19 -13.04
CA ASP A 60 -8.98 8.68 -14.22
C ASP A 60 -7.60 9.29 -13.92
N ILE A 61 -7.30 9.60 -12.65
CA ILE A 61 -6.04 10.28 -12.24
C ILE A 61 -5.16 9.44 -11.31
N VAL A 62 -5.63 8.33 -10.76
CA VAL A 62 -4.80 7.39 -10.00
C VAL A 62 -5.03 5.95 -10.42
N GLY A 63 -4.03 5.11 -10.19
CA GLY A 63 -4.06 3.71 -10.56
C GLY A 63 -4.49 2.76 -9.45
N ILE A 64 -4.44 3.23 -8.20
CA ILE A 64 -4.38 2.37 -7.03
C ILE A 64 -5.22 2.97 -5.91
N VAL A 65 -5.98 2.12 -5.24
CA VAL A 65 -6.67 2.44 -3.99
C VAL A 65 -6.24 1.48 -2.88
N LYS A 66 -6.29 1.93 -1.63
CA LYS A 66 -5.89 1.11 -0.48
C LYS A 66 -6.87 1.22 0.70
N PRO A 67 -7.95 0.43 0.74
CA PRO A 67 -8.81 0.36 1.92
C PRO A 67 -8.10 -0.34 3.09
N GLN A 68 -8.25 0.21 4.30
CA GLN A 68 -7.86 -0.42 5.56
C GLN A 68 -9.04 -1.19 6.17
N ILE A 69 -8.98 -2.53 6.13
CA ILE A 69 -10.09 -3.41 6.45
C ILE A 69 -10.60 -3.26 7.90
N ALA A 70 -9.76 -2.83 8.84
CA ALA A 70 -10.15 -2.62 10.23
C ALA A 70 -11.30 -1.60 10.41
N PHE A 71 -11.40 -0.59 9.52
CA PHE A 71 -12.52 0.36 9.55
C PHE A 71 -13.86 -0.30 9.23
N TYR A 72 -13.84 -1.39 8.46
CA TYR A 72 -15.01 -2.13 8.03
C TYR A 72 -15.35 -3.25 9.03
N GLU A 73 -14.35 -3.98 9.53
CA GLU A 73 -14.52 -5.08 10.50
C GLU A 73 -15.27 -4.68 11.76
N LYS A 74 -15.07 -3.43 12.23
CA LYS A 74 -15.81 -2.84 13.37
C LYS A 74 -17.33 -2.98 13.25
N TYR A 75 -17.86 -3.07 12.03
CA TYR A 75 -19.29 -3.15 11.73
C TYR A 75 -19.73 -4.55 11.28
N SER A 76 -18.97 -5.59 11.64
CA SER A 76 -19.33 -7.00 11.42
C SER A 76 -19.59 -7.32 9.93
N ALA A 77 -20.47 -8.27 9.64
CA ALA A 77 -20.80 -8.72 8.29
C ALA A 77 -21.25 -7.57 7.36
N PRO A 78 -22.10 -6.60 7.76
CA PRO A 78 -22.41 -5.44 6.92
C PRO A 78 -21.18 -4.64 6.50
N GLY A 79 -20.27 -4.39 7.44
CA GLY A 79 -19.01 -3.68 7.16
C GLY A 79 -18.13 -4.44 6.17
N LEU A 80 -17.94 -5.75 6.38
CA LEU A 80 -17.19 -6.61 5.46
C LEU A 80 -17.83 -6.67 4.07
N GLN A 81 -19.17 -6.63 3.98
CA GLN A 81 -19.86 -6.52 2.69
C GLN A 81 -19.54 -5.19 2.01
N ALA A 82 -19.57 -4.06 2.72
CA ALA A 82 -19.19 -2.77 2.15
C ALA A 82 -17.72 -2.72 1.70
N PHE A 83 -16.81 -3.42 2.40
CA PHE A 83 -15.43 -3.60 1.95
C PHE A 83 -15.38 -4.36 0.61
N LYS A 84 -16.06 -5.50 0.52
CA LYS A 84 -16.13 -6.31 -0.71
C LYS A 84 -16.73 -5.51 -1.88
N ASP A 85 -17.83 -4.81 -1.64
CA ASP A 85 -18.46 -3.92 -2.63
C ASP A 85 -17.46 -2.84 -3.11
N THR A 86 -16.67 -2.27 -2.20
CA THR A 86 -15.62 -1.27 -2.54
C THR A 86 -14.52 -1.87 -3.42
N VAL A 87 -14.07 -3.10 -3.12
CA VAL A 87 -13.07 -3.81 -3.94
C VAL A 87 -13.61 -4.06 -5.35
N GLU A 88 -14.83 -4.62 -5.46
CA GLU A 88 -15.46 -4.92 -6.75
C GLU A 88 -15.71 -3.64 -7.57
N TYR A 89 -16.14 -2.56 -6.92
CA TYR A 89 -16.33 -1.27 -7.59
C TYR A 89 -15.02 -0.69 -8.10
N ALA A 90 -13.94 -0.71 -7.32
CA ALA A 90 -12.62 -0.28 -7.77
C ALA A 90 -12.10 -1.12 -8.96
N HIS A 91 -12.33 -2.44 -8.94
CA HIS A 91 -12.00 -3.32 -10.06
C HIS A 91 -12.79 -3.00 -11.33
N SER A 92 -14.04 -2.54 -11.22
CA SER A 92 -14.84 -2.11 -12.38
C SER A 92 -14.23 -0.92 -13.14
N TYR A 93 -13.44 -0.10 -12.45
CA TYR A 93 -12.62 0.99 -13.03
C TYR A 93 -11.21 0.54 -13.43
N GLY A 94 -10.90 -0.76 -13.29
CA GLY A 94 -9.57 -1.31 -13.53
C GLY A 94 -8.50 -0.75 -12.60
N LEU A 95 -8.86 -0.35 -11.37
CA LEU A 95 -7.92 0.05 -10.34
C LEU A 95 -7.28 -1.19 -9.70
N ILE A 96 -6.04 -1.04 -9.24
CA ILE A 96 -5.39 -2.04 -8.38
C ILE A 96 -5.81 -1.78 -6.93
N VAL A 97 -6.24 -2.83 -6.23
CA VAL A 97 -6.70 -2.73 -4.83
C VAL A 97 -5.66 -3.34 -3.89
N ILE A 98 -5.12 -2.51 -3.00
CA ILE A 98 -4.25 -2.96 -1.91
C ILE A 98 -5.09 -3.03 -0.63
N GLU A 99 -5.33 -4.21 -0.09
CA GLU A 99 -5.85 -4.33 1.26
C GLU A 99 -4.75 -4.06 2.28
N ASP A 100 -5.00 -3.12 3.18
CA ASP A 100 -4.15 -2.95 4.33
C ASP A 100 -4.65 -3.80 5.51
N GLY A 101 -4.45 -5.12 5.48
CA GLY A 101 -4.95 -6.07 6.50
C GLY A 101 -3.97 -6.48 7.59
N LYS A 102 -2.66 -6.28 7.37
CA LYS A 102 -1.53 -6.63 8.26
C LYS A 102 -1.63 -8.02 8.90
N ARG A 103 -2.11 -9.01 8.13
CA ARG A 103 -2.33 -10.37 8.66
C ARG A 103 -1.03 -11.02 9.11
N ALA A 104 -1.13 -11.79 10.19
CA ALA A 104 -0.06 -12.58 10.77
C ALA A 104 -0.70 -13.74 11.51
N ASP A 105 -0.40 -14.96 11.08
CA ASP A 105 -0.73 -16.20 11.77
C ASP A 105 0.23 -17.29 11.29
N ILE A 106 0.06 -18.53 11.72
CA ILE A 106 0.90 -19.68 11.28
C ILE A 106 0.05 -20.80 10.70
N SER A 107 0.69 -21.68 9.92
CA SER A 107 0.11 -22.95 9.45
C SER A 107 -1.25 -22.77 8.75
N SER A 108 -2.25 -23.60 9.06
CA SER A 108 -3.57 -23.58 8.42
C SER A 108 -4.33 -22.28 8.59
N THR A 109 -4.09 -21.52 9.67
CA THR A 109 -4.74 -20.22 9.86
C THR A 109 -4.18 -19.17 8.89
N SER A 110 -2.87 -19.19 8.65
CA SER A 110 -2.23 -18.33 7.64
C SER A 110 -2.72 -18.69 6.23
N GLU A 111 -2.91 -19.97 5.92
CA GLU A 111 -3.53 -20.42 4.67
C GLU A 111 -4.97 -19.91 4.50
N ALA A 112 -5.79 -19.96 5.56
CA ALA A 112 -7.14 -19.44 5.54
C ALA A 112 -7.18 -17.93 5.24
N TYR A 113 -6.28 -17.15 5.85
CA TYR A 113 -6.13 -15.74 5.51
C TYR A 113 -5.68 -15.54 4.05
N ALA A 114 -4.65 -16.27 3.59
CA ALA A 114 -4.18 -16.14 2.21
C ALA A 114 -5.30 -16.42 1.19
N GLN A 115 -6.11 -17.46 1.40
CA GLN A 115 -7.25 -17.79 0.55
C GLN A 115 -8.39 -16.77 0.68
N GLY A 116 -8.72 -16.34 1.90
CA GLY A 116 -9.82 -15.42 2.17
C GLY A 116 -9.60 -14.01 1.62
N HIS A 117 -8.33 -13.57 1.53
CA HIS A 117 -7.97 -12.23 1.06
C HIS A 117 -7.54 -12.21 -0.41
N LEU A 118 -6.56 -13.04 -0.77
CA LEU A 118 -5.91 -13.02 -2.09
C LEU A 118 -6.43 -14.12 -3.03
N GLY A 119 -6.95 -15.20 -2.48
CA GLY A 119 -7.21 -16.42 -3.21
C GLY A 119 -8.66 -16.65 -3.65
N ILE A 120 -8.84 -17.89 -4.10
CA ILE A 120 -10.12 -18.45 -4.52
C ILE A 120 -10.50 -19.51 -3.50
N VAL A 121 -11.74 -19.47 -3.00
CA VAL A 121 -12.26 -20.42 -2.02
C VAL A 121 -13.09 -21.48 -2.73
N ASN A 122 -12.79 -22.75 -2.45
CA ASN A 122 -13.56 -23.90 -2.92
C ASN A 122 -14.47 -24.40 -1.80
N THR A 123 -15.78 -24.38 -2.04
CA THR A 123 -16.81 -24.84 -1.08
C THR A 123 -17.16 -26.32 -1.24
N GLY A 124 -16.47 -27.03 -2.13
CA GLY A 124 -16.81 -28.38 -2.61
C GLY A 124 -17.89 -28.39 -3.70
N ARG A 125 -18.62 -27.27 -3.89
CA ARG A 125 -19.66 -27.10 -4.92
C ARG A 125 -19.34 -25.99 -5.90
N THR A 126 -18.79 -24.89 -5.39
CA THR A 126 -18.41 -23.72 -6.16
C THR A 126 -16.98 -23.32 -5.84
N THR A 127 -16.35 -22.64 -6.78
CA THR A 127 -15.01 -22.08 -6.65
C THR A 127 -15.13 -20.62 -7.02
N GLN A 128 -14.92 -19.72 -6.05
CA GLN A 128 -15.12 -18.28 -6.25
C GLN A 128 -14.07 -17.47 -5.48
N PRO A 129 -13.67 -16.29 -6.00
CA PRO A 129 -12.86 -15.36 -5.23
C PRO A 129 -13.57 -14.95 -3.94
N SER A 130 -12.80 -14.77 -2.86
CA SER A 130 -13.33 -14.25 -1.59
C SER A 130 -13.33 -12.71 -1.60
N LEU A 131 -12.45 -12.03 -0.85
CA LEU A 131 -12.30 -10.57 -0.95
C LEU A 131 -11.59 -10.14 -2.23
N ASN A 132 -10.77 -11.04 -2.81
CA ASN A 132 -10.15 -10.91 -4.13
C ASN A 132 -9.26 -9.66 -4.32
N VAL A 133 -8.66 -9.13 -3.27
CA VAL A 133 -7.77 -7.96 -3.40
C VAL A 133 -6.52 -8.31 -4.23
N ASP A 134 -5.87 -7.32 -4.81
CA ASP A 134 -4.68 -7.54 -5.65
C ASP A 134 -3.42 -7.70 -4.80
N LEU A 135 -3.27 -6.85 -3.78
CA LEU A 135 -2.19 -6.92 -2.81
C LEU A 135 -2.71 -6.89 -1.37
N LEU A 136 -2.01 -7.57 -0.46
CA LEU A 136 -2.31 -7.55 0.97
C LEU A 136 -1.07 -7.13 1.78
N THR A 137 -1.25 -6.30 2.80
CA THR A 137 -0.19 -6.08 3.81
C THR A 137 -0.13 -7.23 4.81
N ILE A 138 1.07 -7.74 5.12
CA ILE A 138 1.28 -8.85 6.07
C ILE A 138 2.43 -8.56 7.04
N ASN A 139 2.38 -9.14 8.24
CA ASN A 139 3.37 -8.95 9.29
C ASN A 139 4.31 -10.17 9.38
N PRO A 140 5.64 -9.99 9.24
CA PRO A 140 6.59 -11.11 9.17
C PRO A 140 7.01 -11.67 10.54
N TYR A 141 6.47 -11.16 11.65
CA TYR A 141 6.98 -11.46 12.99
C TYR A 141 7.07 -12.95 13.32
N LEU A 142 6.16 -13.77 12.79
CA LEU A 142 6.08 -15.19 13.07
C LEU A 142 7.08 -16.04 12.26
N GLY A 143 7.71 -15.46 11.23
CA GLY A 143 8.69 -16.15 10.39
C GLY A 143 8.11 -16.69 9.09
N THR A 144 8.83 -17.63 8.47
CA THR A 144 8.53 -18.15 7.14
C THR A 144 7.24 -18.94 7.09
N ASP A 145 6.91 -19.68 8.14
CA ASP A 145 5.67 -20.43 8.30
C ASP A 145 4.42 -19.51 8.31
N GLY A 146 4.58 -18.27 8.76
CA GLY A 146 3.53 -17.26 8.65
C GLY A 146 3.47 -16.57 7.28
N LEU A 147 4.59 -16.47 6.55
CA LEU A 147 4.67 -15.77 5.26
C LEU A 147 4.36 -16.68 4.06
N ASP A 148 4.87 -17.90 4.05
CA ASP A 148 4.86 -18.82 2.91
C ASP A 148 3.46 -19.10 2.34
N PRO A 149 2.38 -19.20 3.15
CA PRO A 149 1.02 -19.33 2.61
C PRO A 149 0.60 -18.14 1.73
N PHE A 150 0.93 -16.91 2.13
CA PHE A 150 0.65 -15.72 1.33
C PHE A 150 1.52 -15.67 0.07
N ILE A 151 2.81 -15.99 0.18
CA ILE A 151 3.72 -16.03 -0.98
C ILE A 151 3.25 -17.06 -2.02
N THR A 152 2.76 -18.21 -1.55
CA THR A 152 2.16 -19.25 -2.39
C THR A 152 0.90 -18.74 -3.09
N ALA A 153 -0.03 -18.12 -2.35
CA ALA A 153 -1.21 -17.50 -2.96
C ALA A 153 -0.86 -16.42 -4.00
N CYS A 154 0.17 -15.61 -3.75
CA CYS A 154 0.66 -14.63 -4.73
C CYS A 154 1.11 -15.29 -6.04
N ARG A 155 1.87 -16.38 -5.95
CA ARG A 155 2.33 -17.14 -7.11
C ARG A 155 1.16 -17.78 -7.86
N ASP A 156 0.24 -18.41 -7.14
CA ASP A 156 -0.80 -19.25 -7.73
C ASP A 156 -1.98 -18.44 -8.31
N HIS A 157 -2.21 -17.22 -7.80
CA HIS A 157 -3.33 -16.38 -8.20
C HIS A 157 -2.93 -15.06 -8.86
N ASP A 158 -1.64 -14.89 -9.19
CA ASP A 158 -1.06 -13.64 -9.69
C ASP A 158 -1.41 -12.44 -8.80
N LYS A 159 -1.16 -12.60 -7.50
CA LYS A 159 -1.37 -11.57 -6.47
C LYS A 159 -0.04 -11.04 -5.94
N GLY A 160 -0.08 -10.14 -4.96
CA GLY A 160 1.11 -9.59 -4.32
C GLY A 160 0.91 -9.34 -2.84
N VAL A 161 2.01 -9.02 -2.16
CA VAL A 161 1.98 -8.62 -0.75
C VAL A 161 2.97 -7.50 -0.47
N PHE A 162 2.67 -6.70 0.55
CA PHE A 162 3.63 -5.80 1.17
C PHE A 162 3.92 -6.27 2.59
N ILE A 163 5.16 -6.69 2.83
CA ILE A 163 5.59 -7.21 4.14
C ILE A 163 6.05 -6.02 5.01
N LEU A 164 5.60 -5.95 6.27
CA LEU A 164 6.02 -4.88 7.18
C LEU A 164 7.53 -4.94 7.46
N VAL A 165 8.27 -3.85 7.17
CA VAL A 165 9.72 -3.75 7.44
C VAL A 165 10.04 -2.62 8.41
N LYS A 166 9.73 -1.38 8.01
CA LYS A 166 9.94 -0.17 8.85
C LYS A 166 8.71 0.70 8.77
N THR A 167 7.96 0.84 9.86
CA THR A 167 6.70 1.60 9.88
C THR A 167 6.91 3.03 10.37
N SER A 168 5.99 3.95 10.03
CA SER A 168 6.08 5.40 10.32
C SER A 168 5.60 5.80 11.72
N ASN A 169 5.01 4.89 12.51
CA ASN A 169 4.45 5.23 13.81
C ASN A 169 5.54 5.57 14.85
N PRO A 170 5.24 6.45 15.84
CA PRO A 170 6.21 6.91 16.84
C PRO A 170 6.91 5.78 17.62
N SER A 171 6.19 4.71 17.92
CA SER A 171 6.71 3.55 18.68
C SER A 171 7.44 2.51 17.83
N SER A 172 7.60 2.72 16.52
CA SER A 172 8.22 1.74 15.61
C SER A 172 9.62 1.30 16.05
N SER A 173 10.38 2.21 16.67
CA SER A 173 11.75 1.97 17.15
C SER A 173 11.86 1.06 18.37
N GLN A 174 10.76 0.76 19.05
CA GLN A 174 10.78 -0.15 20.21
C GLN A 174 11.23 -1.56 19.82
N PHE A 175 10.95 -2.00 18.59
CA PHE A 175 11.39 -3.29 18.06
C PHE A 175 12.26 -3.15 16.82
N GLN A 176 11.82 -2.37 15.83
CA GLN A 176 12.40 -2.39 14.48
C GLN A 176 13.85 -1.89 14.46
N ASP A 177 14.16 -0.90 15.31
CA ASP A 177 15.48 -0.27 15.42
C ASP A 177 16.37 -0.94 16.48
N ARG A 178 15.90 -2.01 17.15
CA ARG A 178 16.73 -2.75 18.11
C ARG A 178 17.89 -3.41 17.39
N LEU A 179 19.09 -3.20 17.91
CA LEU A 179 20.28 -3.87 17.44
C LEU A 179 20.24 -5.34 17.87
N VAL A 180 20.46 -6.23 16.90
CA VAL A 180 20.53 -7.67 17.11
C VAL A 180 21.88 -8.19 16.64
N LEU A 181 22.41 -9.17 17.37
CA LEU A 181 23.60 -9.91 16.97
C LEU A 181 23.33 -10.67 15.67
N ILE A 182 24.32 -10.69 14.78
CA ILE A 182 24.25 -11.39 13.50
C ILE A 182 25.41 -12.36 13.34
N SER A 183 25.19 -13.39 12.52
CA SER A 183 26.22 -14.32 12.09
C SER A 183 27.24 -13.66 11.14
N GLU A 184 28.41 -14.28 10.98
CA GLU A 184 29.41 -13.82 10.00
C GLU A 184 28.87 -13.81 8.56
N GLU A 185 27.97 -14.74 8.23
CA GLU A 185 27.36 -14.81 6.90
C GLU A 185 26.45 -13.60 6.64
N GLU A 186 25.60 -13.26 7.61
CA GLU A 186 24.74 -12.08 7.55
C GLU A 186 25.56 -10.79 7.51
N GLU A 187 26.63 -10.69 8.30
CA GLU A 187 27.55 -9.56 8.27
C GLU A 187 28.16 -9.39 6.87
N ARG A 188 28.73 -10.46 6.29
CA ARG A 188 29.29 -10.43 4.93
C ARG A 188 28.24 -10.05 3.90
N LEU A 189 27.01 -10.55 4.02
CA LEU A 189 25.91 -10.20 3.14
C LEU A 189 25.59 -8.70 3.20
N LEU A 190 25.44 -8.14 4.40
CA LEU A 190 25.14 -6.72 4.59
C LEU A 190 26.29 -5.83 4.05
N ILE A 191 27.54 -6.18 4.34
CA ILE A 191 28.72 -5.49 3.83
C ILE A 191 28.77 -5.55 2.29
N SER A 192 28.49 -6.71 1.69
CA SER A 192 28.45 -6.86 0.22
C SER A 192 27.38 -5.99 -0.44
N LYS A 193 26.32 -5.64 0.29
CA LYS A 193 25.27 -4.69 -0.13
C LYS A 193 25.64 -3.22 0.15
N GLY A 194 26.87 -2.97 0.62
CA GLY A 194 27.42 -1.64 0.89
C GLY A 194 26.89 -0.99 2.16
N LEU A 195 26.46 -1.79 3.14
CA LEU A 195 26.09 -1.31 4.47
C LEU A 195 27.31 -1.34 5.39
N LYS A 196 27.39 -0.35 6.27
CA LYS A 196 28.34 -0.38 7.39
C LYS A 196 27.75 -1.25 8.50
N VAL A 197 28.51 -2.23 8.95
CA VAL A 197 28.20 -3.06 10.12
C VAL A 197 29.27 -2.75 11.17
N GLU A 198 28.84 -2.24 12.33
CA GLU A 198 29.74 -1.92 13.44
C GLU A 198 29.55 -2.97 14.54
N GLY A 199 30.56 -3.82 14.70
CA GLY A 199 30.60 -4.89 15.71
C GLY A 199 29.39 -5.81 15.61
N ASN A 200 29.40 -6.77 14.66
CA ASN A 200 28.45 -7.89 14.49
C ASN A 200 26.98 -7.66 14.90
N HIS A 201 26.46 -6.44 14.76
CA HIS A 201 25.10 -6.07 15.07
C HIS A 201 24.49 -5.26 13.93
N THR A 202 23.17 -5.38 13.76
CA THR A 202 22.39 -4.56 12.83
C THR A 202 21.01 -4.28 13.42
N PRO A 203 20.33 -3.19 13.03
CA PRO A 203 18.91 -3.01 13.34
C PRO A 203 18.07 -4.17 12.80
N LEU A 204 17.09 -4.64 13.57
CA LEU A 204 16.19 -5.73 13.21
C LEU A 204 15.54 -5.54 11.82
N TYR A 205 15.14 -4.32 11.48
CA TYR A 205 14.52 -4.05 10.18
C TYR A 205 15.41 -4.42 8.97
N ASN A 206 16.74 -4.43 9.11
CA ASN A 206 17.64 -4.85 8.03
C ASN A 206 17.55 -6.36 7.78
N LEU A 207 17.40 -7.15 8.84
CA LEU A 207 17.24 -8.60 8.71
C LEU A 207 15.89 -8.93 8.07
N VAL A 208 14.82 -8.24 8.51
CA VAL A 208 13.50 -8.37 7.88
C VAL A 208 13.58 -7.98 6.39
N ALA A 209 14.27 -6.89 6.04
CA ALA A 209 14.46 -6.48 4.65
C ALA A 209 15.20 -7.54 3.82
N ASN A 210 16.23 -8.18 4.37
CA ASN A 210 16.91 -9.29 3.71
C ASN A 210 15.97 -10.48 3.49
N GLN A 211 15.14 -10.83 4.47
CA GLN A 211 14.14 -11.88 4.34
C GLN A 211 13.15 -11.57 3.20
N VAL A 212 12.61 -10.34 3.16
CA VAL A 212 11.73 -9.88 2.07
C VAL A 212 12.44 -9.98 0.72
N ASN A 213 13.70 -9.54 0.64
CA ASN A 213 14.48 -9.62 -0.59
C ASN A 213 14.65 -11.08 -1.08
N SER A 214 14.82 -12.03 -0.17
CA SER A 214 14.98 -13.46 -0.50
C SER A 214 13.75 -14.05 -1.22
N TYR A 215 12.56 -13.55 -0.89
CA TYR A 215 11.32 -13.86 -1.62
C TYR A 215 11.20 -13.04 -2.90
N ALA A 216 11.52 -11.75 -2.83
CA ALA A 216 11.30 -10.82 -3.95
C ALA A 216 12.08 -11.23 -5.20
N VAL A 217 13.33 -11.66 -5.07
CA VAL A 217 14.17 -12.08 -6.21
C VAL A 217 13.59 -13.29 -6.97
N LYS A 218 12.74 -14.09 -6.33
CA LYS A 218 12.07 -15.25 -6.94
C LYS A 218 10.76 -14.87 -7.65
N HIS A 219 10.26 -13.66 -7.44
CA HIS A 219 8.94 -13.20 -7.90
C HIS A 219 9.02 -11.98 -8.82
N ILE A 220 10.17 -11.73 -9.45
CA ILE A 220 10.39 -10.61 -10.38
C ILE A 220 9.53 -10.75 -11.65
N GLY A 221 8.86 -9.67 -12.05
CA GLY A 221 8.15 -9.49 -13.31
C GLY A 221 9.06 -9.01 -14.44
N LYS A 222 8.52 -8.87 -15.64
CA LYS A 222 9.29 -8.48 -16.83
C LYS A 222 9.89 -7.09 -16.73
N ARG A 223 9.31 -6.22 -15.89
CA ARG A 223 9.79 -4.86 -15.65
C ARG A 223 10.85 -4.76 -14.55
N GLY A 224 11.34 -5.89 -14.04
CA GLY A 224 12.42 -5.91 -13.04
C GLY A 224 11.97 -5.74 -11.59
N TYR A 225 10.66 -5.63 -11.33
CA TYR A 225 10.08 -5.49 -10.00
C TYR A 225 9.29 -6.73 -9.57
N SER A 226 9.29 -6.99 -8.27
CA SER A 226 8.66 -8.14 -7.63
C SER A 226 7.24 -7.84 -7.16
N SER A 227 6.35 -8.85 -7.22
CA SER A 227 5.03 -8.81 -6.56
C SER A 227 5.11 -8.93 -5.03
N ILE A 228 6.27 -9.27 -4.50
CA ILE A 228 6.59 -9.24 -3.07
C ILE A 228 7.30 -7.91 -2.78
N GLY A 229 6.59 -7.03 -2.08
CA GLY A 229 7.03 -5.70 -1.69
C GLY A 229 7.26 -5.57 -0.18
N ALA A 230 7.58 -4.34 0.24
CA ALA A 230 7.77 -3.99 1.65
C ALA A 230 6.94 -2.77 2.05
N VAL A 231 6.51 -2.69 3.30
CA VAL A 231 6.01 -1.43 3.89
C VAL A 231 7.19 -0.70 4.53
N VAL A 232 7.45 0.51 4.01
CA VAL A 232 8.56 1.38 4.44
C VAL A 232 8.01 2.79 4.66
N GLY A 233 7.97 3.26 5.90
CA GLY A 233 7.39 4.54 6.29
C GLY A 233 8.18 5.76 5.81
N ALA A 234 7.47 6.84 5.49
CA ALA A 234 8.03 8.07 4.92
C ALA A 234 9.09 8.83 5.77
N PRO A 235 9.00 8.98 7.12
CA PRO A 235 9.81 9.96 7.86
C PRO A 235 11.28 9.55 8.11
N PHE A 236 11.77 8.51 7.44
CA PHE A 236 13.08 7.90 7.71
C PHE A 236 13.96 7.87 6.45
N PRO A 237 14.47 9.02 5.97
CA PRO A 237 15.16 9.10 4.68
C PRO A 237 16.45 8.27 4.62
N GLU A 238 17.22 8.18 5.71
CA GLU A 238 18.43 7.37 5.76
C GLU A 238 18.12 5.86 5.77
N GLN A 239 17.13 5.44 6.56
CA GLN A 239 16.65 4.06 6.55
C GLN A 239 16.09 3.70 5.17
N ALA A 240 15.34 4.60 4.52
CA ALA A 240 14.83 4.37 3.17
C ALA A 240 15.95 4.10 2.16
N LYS A 241 17.06 4.87 2.20
CA LYS A 241 18.24 4.62 1.36
C LYS A 241 18.85 3.25 1.61
N ILE A 242 18.99 2.86 2.88
CA ILE A 242 19.52 1.55 3.26
C ILE A 242 18.61 0.43 2.74
N LEU A 243 17.32 0.50 3.05
CA LEU A 243 16.31 -0.48 2.65
C LEU A 243 16.23 -0.58 1.12
N ARG A 244 16.36 0.55 0.41
CA ARG A 244 16.34 0.57 -1.05
C ARG A 244 17.50 -0.24 -1.65
N LYS A 245 18.70 -0.15 -1.06
CA LYS A 245 19.86 -0.98 -1.42
C LYS A 245 19.66 -2.45 -1.07
N LEU A 246 19.02 -2.74 0.06
CA LEU A 246 18.80 -4.12 0.51
C LEU A 246 17.81 -4.88 -0.39
N MET A 247 16.75 -4.19 -0.84
CA MET A 247 15.61 -4.79 -1.53
C MET A 247 15.35 -4.21 -2.95
N PRO A 248 16.33 -4.07 -3.87
CA PRO A 248 16.19 -3.20 -5.05
C PRO A 248 15.03 -3.53 -5.99
N GLN A 249 14.56 -4.78 -6.02
CA GLN A 249 13.41 -5.20 -6.85
C GLN A 249 12.05 -5.14 -6.13
N SER A 250 12.01 -4.93 -4.81
CA SER A 250 10.75 -4.84 -4.07
C SER A 250 10.09 -3.48 -4.26
N ILE A 251 8.79 -3.44 -4.54
CA ILE A 251 8.05 -2.19 -4.49
C ILE A 251 7.81 -1.83 -3.02
N PHE A 252 8.02 -0.57 -2.64
CA PHE A 252 7.75 -0.06 -1.31
C PHE A 252 6.35 0.56 -1.25
N LEU A 253 5.50 0.05 -0.38
CA LEU A 253 4.32 0.78 0.07
C LEU A 253 4.77 1.79 1.12
N VAL A 254 4.64 3.08 0.80
CA VAL A 254 5.08 4.18 1.66
C VAL A 254 3.86 4.86 2.28
N PRO A 255 3.45 4.46 3.50
CA PRO A 255 2.42 5.17 4.23
C PRO A 255 2.97 6.46 4.84
N GLY A 256 2.06 7.39 5.11
CA GLY A 256 2.33 8.57 5.93
C GLY A 256 2.68 9.85 5.17
N TYR A 257 2.31 9.94 3.89
CA TYR A 257 2.27 11.22 3.20
C TYR A 257 1.08 12.05 3.67
N GLY A 258 1.36 13.28 4.15
CA GLY A 258 0.34 14.26 4.55
C GLY A 258 0.53 14.82 5.95
N GLN A 259 -0.19 15.92 6.23
CA GLN A 259 0.05 16.83 7.36
C GLN A 259 0.08 16.17 8.75
N LYS A 260 -0.55 15.01 8.95
CA LYS A 260 -0.66 14.34 10.26
C LYS A 260 0.48 13.36 10.57
N GLN A 261 1.24 12.89 9.59
CA GLN A 261 2.34 11.92 9.80
C GLN A 261 3.74 12.47 9.49
N GLY A 262 3.84 13.75 9.12
CA GLY A 262 5.11 14.49 9.00
C GLY A 262 5.95 14.16 7.76
N GLY A 263 5.56 13.18 6.94
CA GLY A 263 6.26 12.86 5.69
C GLY A 263 5.98 13.89 4.60
N THR A 264 7.04 14.49 4.07
CA THR A 264 6.99 15.40 2.92
C THR A 264 7.25 14.64 1.61
N ALA A 265 6.94 15.28 0.47
CA ALA A 265 7.25 14.71 -0.84
C ALA A 265 8.75 14.45 -1.03
N LYS A 266 9.62 15.23 -0.36
CA LYS A 266 11.08 15.05 -0.41
C LYS A 266 11.54 13.80 0.36
N ASP A 267 10.86 13.46 1.45
CA ASP A 267 11.26 12.33 2.30
C ASP A 267 11.06 10.99 1.59
N VAL A 268 10.02 10.90 0.75
CA VAL A 268 9.69 9.65 0.04
C VAL A 268 10.57 9.38 -1.18
N VAL A 269 11.29 10.38 -1.71
CA VAL A 269 12.16 10.23 -2.91
C VAL A 269 13.23 9.14 -2.72
N ASN A 270 13.69 8.93 -1.49
CA ASN A 270 14.69 7.89 -1.17
C ASN A 270 14.13 6.47 -1.27
N CYS A 271 12.80 6.30 -1.31
CA CYS A 271 12.15 5.01 -1.52
C CYS A 271 12.17 4.56 -3.00
N PHE A 272 12.41 5.47 -3.94
CA PHE A 272 12.45 5.19 -5.37
C PHE A 272 13.86 4.83 -5.85
N ASN A 273 13.93 3.90 -6.80
CA ASN A 273 15.14 3.62 -7.57
C ASN A 273 15.43 4.79 -8.53
N GLN A 274 16.59 4.74 -9.20
CA GLN A 274 17.03 5.79 -10.13
C GLN A 274 16.18 5.86 -11.41
N ASP A 275 15.49 4.78 -11.76
CA ASP A 275 14.54 4.74 -12.87
C ASP A 275 13.18 5.39 -12.54
N GLY A 276 12.99 5.83 -11.29
CA GLY A 276 11.77 6.48 -10.82
C GLY A 276 10.66 5.55 -10.36
N TYR A 277 10.91 4.24 -10.30
CA TYR A 277 9.96 3.25 -9.80
C TYR A 277 10.40 2.66 -8.45
N GLY A 278 9.64 1.68 -7.96
CA GLY A 278 9.97 0.93 -6.74
C GLY A 278 9.31 1.47 -5.48
N ALA A 279 8.46 2.48 -5.56
CA ALA A 279 7.61 2.91 -4.46
C ALA A 279 6.23 3.37 -4.94
N VAL A 280 5.24 3.21 -4.07
CA VAL A 280 3.88 3.71 -4.19
C VAL A 280 3.51 4.45 -2.90
N ILE A 281 2.95 5.65 -3.03
CA ILE A 281 2.82 6.59 -1.91
C ILE A 281 1.37 6.67 -1.49
N ASN A 282 1.08 6.34 -0.23
CA ASN A 282 -0.29 6.35 0.27
C ASN A 282 -0.61 7.60 1.10
N SER A 283 -1.78 8.16 0.82
CA SER A 283 -2.45 9.15 1.66
C SER A 283 -3.93 8.78 1.82
N SER A 284 -4.45 8.91 3.04
CA SER A 284 -5.80 8.50 3.42
C SER A 284 -6.59 9.71 3.93
N SER A 285 -6.55 10.00 5.24
CA SER A 285 -7.36 11.05 5.86
C SER A 285 -7.24 12.47 5.24
N SER A 286 -6.11 12.83 4.62
CA SER A 286 -5.96 14.12 3.92
C SER A 286 -6.67 14.18 2.57
N ILE A 287 -7.10 13.03 2.03
CA ILE A 287 -7.87 12.89 0.80
C ILE A 287 -9.33 12.58 1.15
N ASP A 288 -9.59 11.53 1.93
CA ASP A 288 -10.95 11.06 2.26
C ASP A 288 -11.78 12.19 2.89
N PHE A 289 -11.16 12.93 3.82
CA PHE A 289 -11.82 14.00 4.56
C PHE A 289 -11.38 15.39 4.12
N ALA A 290 -10.87 15.52 2.89
CA ALA A 290 -10.43 16.80 2.33
C ALA A 290 -11.53 17.88 2.39
N TRP A 291 -12.78 17.45 2.23
CA TRP A 291 -13.97 18.30 2.28
C TRP A 291 -14.14 19.07 3.60
N GLN A 292 -13.62 18.54 4.71
CA GLN A 292 -13.70 19.19 6.03
C GLN A 292 -12.83 20.46 6.08
N PHE A 293 -11.71 20.48 5.36
CA PHE A 293 -10.85 21.67 5.25
C PHE A 293 -11.46 22.72 4.31
N GLU A 294 -12.21 22.28 3.31
CA GLU A 294 -12.92 23.16 2.37
C GLU A 294 -14.31 23.57 2.86
N ASN A 295 -14.76 23.00 3.99
CA ASN A 295 -16.07 23.20 4.61
C ASN A 295 -17.25 23.03 3.63
N ASN A 296 -17.17 22.03 2.74
CA ASN A 296 -18.19 21.77 1.73
C ASN A 296 -18.56 20.27 1.64
N PRO A 297 -19.49 19.78 2.48
CA PRO A 297 -19.89 18.36 2.48
C PRO A 297 -20.61 17.94 1.18
N ASN A 298 -21.19 18.87 0.43
CA ASN A 298 -21.91 18.57 -0.81
C ASN A 298 -20.97 18.24 -1.98
N ASP A 299 -19.70 18.66 -1.89
CA ASP A 299 -18.67 18.37 -2.90
C ASP A 299 -17.51 17.56 -2.29
N PHE A 300 -17.82 16.57 -1.45
CA PHE A 300 -16.77 15.83 -0.74
C PHE A 300 -15.87 15.05 -1.70
N ALA A 301 -16.45 14.42 -2.72
CA ALA A 301 -15.71 13.69 -3.73
C ALA A 301 -14.83 14.61 -4.59
N GLY A 302 -15.31 15.81 -4.92
CA GLY A 302 -14.50 16.82 -5.62
C GLY A 302 -13.35 17.33 -4.75
N ALA A 303 -13.56 17.49 -3.44
CA ALA A 303 -12.49 17.84 -2.50
C ALA A 303 -11.42 16.74 -2.43
N SER A 304 -11.83 15.46 -2.40
CA SER A 304 -10.90 14.32 -2.49
C SER A 304 -10.12 14.34 -3.79
N ARG A 305 -10.76 14.57 -4.94
CA ARG A 305 -10.08 14.72 -6.24
C ARG A 305 -9.03 15.82 -6.22
N ARG A 306 -9.39 17.02 -5.74
CA ARG A 306 -8.45 18.16 -5.62
C ARG A 306 -7.27 17.84 -4.69
N ALA A 307 -7.52 17.15 -3.58
CA ALA A 307 -6.47 16.70 -2.68
C ALA A 307 -5.51 15.69 -3.35
N THR A 308 -6.07 14.74 -4.10
CA THR A 308 -5.30 13.79 -4.90
C THR A 308 -4.45 14.49 -5.97
N GLN A 309 -5.00 15.47 -6.70
CA GLN A 309 -4.25 16.25 -7.68
C GLN A 309 -3.08 17.01 -7.06
N ARG A 310 -3.27 17.59 -5.86
CA ARG A 310 -2.19 18.24 -5.10
C ARG A 310 -1.09 17.23 -4.73
N MET A 311 -1.46 16.07 -4.19
CA MET A 311 -0.51 15.00 -3.88
C MET A 311 0.29 14.55 -5.11
N ILE A 312 -0.37 14.32 -6.25
CA ILE A 312 0.30 13.93 -7.49
C ILE A 312 1.32 15.00 -7.91
N TYR A 313 0.91 16.27 -7.90
CA TYR A 313 1.80 17.39 -8.23
C TYR A 313 3.02 17.44 -7.31
N ASP A 314 2.82 17.34 -5.99
CA ASP A 314 3.92 17.41 -5.01
C ASP A 314 4.91 16.26 -5.17
N ILE A 315 4.41 15.03 -5.33
CA ILE A 315 5.24 13.84 -5.51
C ILE A 315 6.01 13.88 -6.83
N ASN A 316 5.33 14.18 -7.95
CA ASN A 316 5.99 14.23 -9.25
C ASN A 316 7.04 15.34 -9.32
N ASN A 317 6.80 16.51 -8.69
CA ASN A 317 7.83 17.55 -8.62
C ASN A 317 9.01 17.14 -7.75
N ALA A 318 8.80 16.50 -6.60
CA ALA A 318 9.89 16.01 -5.77
C ALA A 318 10.74 14.94 -6.51
N LEU A 319 10.09 14.06 -7.27
CA LEU A 319 10.79 13.10 -8.15
C LEU A 319 11.56 13.80 -9.26
N LYS A 320 10.98 14.83 -9.89
CA LYS A 320 11.63 15.62 -10.94
C LYS A 320 12.87 16.35 -10.42
N ASP A 321 12.76 17.04 -9.30
CA ASP A 321 13.86 17.76 -8.65
C ASP A 321 15.01 16.82 -8.26
N ALA A 322 14.67 15.57 -7.93
CA ALA A 322 15.64 14.52 -7.62
C ALA A 322 16.17 13.77 -8.85
N GLY A 323 15.75 14.12 -10.08
CA GLY A 323 16.15 13.44 -11.30
C GLY A 323 15.58 12.01 -11.45
N LYS A 324 14.51 11.68 -10.71
CA LYS A 324 13.87 10.36 -10.67
C LYS A 324 12.45 10.34 -11.24
N LEU A 325 12.01 11.37 -11.96
CA LEU A 325 10.70 11.32 -12.63
C LEU A 325 10.80 10.37 -13.84
N PRO A 326 9.97 9.30 -13.93
CA PRO A 326 9.99 8.42 -15.09
C PRO A 326 9.75 9.18 -16.41
N LYS A 327 10.44 8.75 -17.46
CA LYS A 327 10.28 9.34 -18.81
C LYS A 327 8.84 9.15 -19.30
N GLY A 328 8.26 10.20 -19.87
CA GLY A 328 6.90 10.17 -20.42
C GLY A 328 5.81 10.56 -19.43
N TRP A 329 6.13 10.65 -18.13
CA TRP A 329 5.23 11.30 -17.17
C TRP A 329 5.26 12.81 -17.44
N GLY A 330 4.13 13.36 -17.89
CA GLY A 330 4.00 14.78 -18.18
C GLY A 330 4.07 15.65 -16.92
N ASN A 331 4.22 16.97 -17.09
CA ASN A 331 4.01 17.90 -15.98
C ASN A 331 2.53 17.86 -15.59
N PHE A 332 2.19 17.12 -14.54
CA PHE A 332 0.82 17.05 -14.03
C PHE A 332 0.36 18.47 -13.64
N ASN A 333 -0.72 18.95 -14.25
CA ASN A 333 -1.25 20.27 -13.96
C ASN A 333 -2.15 20.20 -12.71
N LYS A 334 -1.71 20.83 -11.61
CA LYS A 334 -2.45 20.92 -10.35
C LYS A 334 -3.86 21.54 -10.48
N ASN A 335 -4.13 22.26 -11.58
CA ASN A 335 -5.38 22.92 -11.89
C ASN A 335 -6.15 22.25 -13.04
N ALA A 336 -5.82 21.01 -13.43
CA ALA A 336 -6.56 20.32 -14.48
C ALA A 336 -8.05 20.22 -14.08
N PRO A 337 -8.99 20.68 -14.93
CA PRO A 337 -10.40 20.73 -14.59
C PRO A 337 -10.93 19.35 -14.20
N THR A 338 -11.89 19.34 -13.27
CA THR A 338 -12.73 18.17 -12.98
C THR A 338 -13.49 17.83 -14.26
N ARG A 339 -13.34 16.60 -14.77
CA ARG A 339 -14.10 16.15 -15.94
C ARG A 339 -15.57 15.97 -15.59
#